data_AF-A0A2U8DWI7-F1
#
_entry.id   AF-A0A2U8DWI7-F1
#
_cell.length_a   1.000
_cell.length_b   1.000
_cell.length_c   1.000
_cell.angle_alpha   90.00
_cell.angle_beta   90.00
_cell.angle_gamma   90.00
#
_symmetry.space_group_name_H-M   'P 1'
#
loop_
_entity.id
_entity.type
_entity.pdbx_description
1 polymer ?
#
loop_
_entity_poly.entity_id
_entity_poly.type
_entity_poly.pdbx_seq_one_letter_code
_entity_poly.pdbx_strand_id
1 'polypeptide(L)'
;MKLWTIQNFNLYEKFKETKSFNADENYVWDDIIFQYKWMVEQMKKRIGLPTSEKIKYPIWAWCQWNGVKQKRPDLRYSAHLPKGTNGVLLELEVNDKSVLLSDFDDFNGVLNYGYLTDTEEEYDKFYNELERYGVCHEDLYNLDKSSNLLNHYRAKLYDSWERIFDLERDIVDESWSGRKENQSIQATLWEVKWEQVISCKKFVAR
;
A
#
# COMPACT_ATOMS: atom_id res chain seq x y z
N MET A 1 6.90 6.80 -15.59
CA MET A 1 7.31 5.50 -15.04
C MET A 1 6.34 4.41 -15.44
N LYS A 2 6.85 3.18 -15.54
CA LYS A 2 6.06 1.99 -15.83
C LYS A 2 5.50 1.37 -14.55
N LEU A 3 4.19 1.11 -14.54
CA LEU A 3 3.49 0.41 -13.45
C LEU A 3 2.63 -0.74 -13.98
N TRP A 4 2.20 -1.62 -13.09
CA TRP A 4 1.24 -2.68 -13.41
C TRP A 4 0.09 -2.72 -12.41
N THR A 5 -1.15 -2.65 -12.89
CA THR A 5 -2.34 -2.86 -12.04
C THR A 5 -3.14 -4.05 -12.52
N ILE A 6 -3.70 -4.81 -11.58
CA ILE A 6 -4.55 -5.98 -11.85
C ILE A 6 -5.98 -5.60 -11.54
N GLN A 7 -6.87 -5.78 -12.50
CA GLN A 7 -8.26 -5.37 -12.40
C GLN A 7 -9.20 -6.50 -12.81
N ASN A 8 -10.42 -6.50 -12.27
CA ASN A 8 -11.48 -7.40 -12.74
C ASN A 8 -11.81 -7.10 -14.21
N PHE A 9 -12.07 -8.13 -15.00
CA PHE A 9 -12.40 -7.98 -16.42
C PHE A 9 -13.63 -7.06 -16.65
N ASN A 10 -14.63 -7.09 -15.79
CA ASN A 10 -15.82 -6.24 -15.91
C ASN A 10 -15.49 -4.75 -15.71
N LEU A 11 -14.56 -4.43 -14.80
CA LEU A 11 -14.08 -3.06 -14.63
C LEU A 11 -13.33 -2.60 -15.88
N TYR A 12 -12.49 -3.47 -16.45
CA TYR A 12 -11.77 -3.19 -17.69
C TYR A 12 -12.69 -2.94 -18.89
N GLU A 13 -13.78 -3.70 -19.02
CA GLU A 13 -14.74 -3.48 -20.10
C GLU A 13 -15.39 -2.09 -20.00
N LYS A 14 -15.80 -1.68 -18.79
CA LYS A 14 -16.30 -0.30 -18.53
C LYS A 14 -15.23 0.76 -18.76
N PHE A 15 -13.98 0.47 -18.41
CA PHE A 15 -12.85 1.40 -18.59
C PHE A 15 -12.59 1.73 -20.07
N LYS A 16 -12.76 0.77 -20.98
CA LYS A 16 -12.63 1.02 -22.44
C LYS A 16 -13.61 2.09 -22.94
N GLU A 17 -14.79 2.17 -22.36
CA GLU A 17 -15.83 3.13 -22.75
C GLU A 17 -15.63 4.48 -22.07
N THR A 18 -15.45 4.46 -20.74
CA THR A 18 -15.33 5.65 -19.89
C THR A 18 -13.99 6.38 -20.02
N LYS A 19 -12.97 5.70 -20.55
CA LYS A 19 -11.59 6.21 -20.72
C LYS A 19 -10.85 6.58 -19.44
N SER A 20 -11.46 6.38 -18.27
CA SER A 20 -10.83 6.57 -16.96
C SER A 20 -11.54 5.72 -15.91
N PHE A 21 -10.82 5.30 -14.87
CA PHE A 21 -11.42 4.72 -13.68
C PHE A 21 -10.68 5.17 -12.42
N ASN A 22 -11.40 5.10 -11.29
CA ASN A 22 -10.92 5.35 -9.93
C ASN A 22 -11.36 4.19 -9.03
N ALA A 23 -10.85 4.16 -7.80
CA ALA A 23 -11.24 3.15 -6.82
C ALA A 23 -12.70 3.35 -6.38
N ASP A 24 -13.46 2.25 -6.38
CA ASP A 24 -14.84 2.23 -5.89
C ASP A 24 -14.83 1.89 -4.39
N GLU A 25 -15.40 2.80 -3.59
CA GLU A 25 -15.41 2.72 -2.12
C GLU A 25 -16.12 1.47 -1.59
N ASN A 26 -17.03 0.88 -2.36
CA ASN A 26 -17.75 -0.33 -1.96
C ASN A 26 -16.85 -1.57 -1.88
N TYR A 27 -15.62 -1.49 -2.40
CA TYR A 27 -14.63 -2.58 -2.33
C TYR A 27 -13.57 -2.35 -1.25
N VAL A 28 -13.63 -1.24 -0.51
CA VAL A 28 -12.72 -1.00 0.62
C VAL A 28 -13.27 -1.73 1.85
N TRP A 29 -12.43 -2.56 2.48
CA TRP A 29 -12.85 -3.30 3.67
C TRP A 29 -12.90 -2.37 4.89
N ASP A 30 -14.00 -2.45 5.64
CA ASP A 30 -14.24 -1.60 6.81
C ASP A 30 -13.15 -1.77 7.89
N ASP A 31 -12.64 -2.99 8.06
CA ASP A 31 -11.63 -3.32 9.08
C ASP A 31 -10.28 -2.61 8.86
N ILE A 32 -9.97 -2.20 7.62
CA ILE A 32 -8.70 -1.53 7.26
C ILE A 32 -8.90 -0.09 6.77
N ILE A 33 -10.09 0.47 7.00
CA ILE A 33 -10.47 1.79 6.49
C ILE A 33 -9.59 2.90 7.05
N PHE A 34 -9.11 2.76 8.28
CA PHE A 34 -8.24 3.73 8.93
C PHE A 34 -6.90 3.86 8.20
N GLN A 35 -6.29 2.73 7.86
CA GLN A 35 -5.01 2.63 7.19
C GLN A 35 -5.10 3.14 5.75
N TYR A 36 -6.22 2.86 5.08
CA TYR A 36 -6.51 3.42 3.76
C TYR A 36 -6.69 4.94 3.82
N LYS A 37 -7.40 5.46 4.82
CA LYS A 37 -7.52 6.91 5.05
C LYS A 37 -6.18 7.55 5.38
N TRP A 38 -5.34 6.88 6.18
CA TRP A 38 -3.99 7.35 6.45
C TRP A 38 -3.17 7.43 5.16
N MET A 39 -3.21 6.39 4.31
CA MET A 39 -2.54 6.41 2.99
C MET A 39 -3.06 7.54 2.10
N VAL A 40 -4.38 7.79 2.08
CA VAL A 40 -5.00 8.92 1.36
C VAL A 40 -4.44 10.26 1.83
N GLU A 41 -4.27 10.48 3.13
CA GLU A 41 -3.64 11.70 3.65
C GLU A 41 -2.17 11.81 3.21
N GLN A 42 -1.45 10.68 3.13
CA GLN A 42 -0.08 10.68 2.60
C GLN A 42 -0.02 11.02 1.11
N MET A 43 -0.96 10.51 0.31
CA MET A 43 -1.10 10.89 -1.09
C MET A 43 -1.38 12.39 -1.23
N LYS A 44 -2.32 12.94 -0.46
CA LYS A 44 -2.63 14.38 -0.51
C LYS A 44 -1.40 15.24 -0.20
N LYS A 45 -0.60 14.85 0.80
CA LYS A 45 0.64 15.55 1.18
C LYS A 45 1.73 15.47 0.10
N ARG A 46 1.88 14.32 -0.55
CA ARG A 46 3.07 14.02 -1.39
C ARG A 46 2.82 14.17 -2.90
N ILE A 47 1.62 13.85 -3.37
CA ILE A 47 1.24 13.90 -4.80
C ILE A 47 0.05 14.84 -5.08
N GLY A 48 -0.45 15.52 -4.06
CA GLY A 48 -1.54 16.49 -4.17
C GLY A 48 -2.94 15.88 -4.12
N LEU A 49 -3.95 16.74 -4.20
CA LEU A 49 -5.36 16.36 -4.19
C LEU A 49 -5.77 15.63 -5.47
N PRO A 50 -6.76 14.71 -5.41
CA PRO A 50 -7.34 14.14 -6.61
C PRO A 50 -7.99 15.22 -7.49
N THR A 51 -8.18 14.91 -8.76
CA THR A 51 -8.83 15.79 -9.75
C THR A 51 -10.32 16.04 -9.45
N SER A 52 -10.93 15.23 -8.57
CA SER A 52 -12.33 15.30 -8.19
C SER A 52 -12.52 14.82 -6.75
N GLU A 53 -13.38 15.51 -5.99
CA GLU A 53 -13.76 15.12 -4.61
C GLU A 53 -14.48 13.76 -4.53
N LYS A 54 -14.99 13.26 -5.67
CA LYS A 54 -15.60 11.92 -5.74
C LYS A 54 -14.57 10.79 -5.61
N ILE A 55 -13.29 11.08 -5.88
CA ILE A 55 -12.20 10.11 -5.77
C ILE A 55 -11.72 10.13 -4.31
N LYS A 56 -12.03 9.08 -3.57
CA LYS A 56 -11.76 9.01 -2.12
C LYS A 56 -10.58 8.11 -1.77
N TYR A 57 -10.28 7.11 -2.59
CA TYR A 57 -9.33 6.03 -2.28
C TYR A 57 -8.34 5.80 -3.42
N PRO A 58 -7.14 5.25 -3.11
CA PRO A 58 -6.14 4.92 -4.12
C PRO A 58 -6.55 3.77 -5.03
N ILE A 59 -6.11 3.84 -6.29
CA ILE A 59 -5.83 2.66 -7.10
C ILE A 59 -4.44 2.15 -6.73
N TRP A 60 -4.35 0.86 -6.42
CA TRP A 60 -3.09 0.18 -6.20
C TRP A 60 -2.50 -0.37 -7.50
N ALA A 61 -1.18 -0.25 -7.63
CA ALA A 61 -0.39 -0.79 -8.72
C ALA A 61 0.96 -1.26 -8.19
N TRP A 62 1.66 -2.06 -8.99
CA TRP A 62 3.01 -2.51 -8.75
C TRP A 62 3.99 -1.65 -9.53
N CYS A 63 5.00 -1.11 -8.85
CA CYS A 63 6.22 -0.60 -9.48
C CYS A 63 7.28 -1.70 -9.56
N GLN A 64 7.33 -2.56 -8.54
CA GLN A 64 8.21 -3.70 -8.43
C GLN A 64 7.52 -4.81 -7.64
N TRP A 65 7.13 -5.90 -8.28
CA TRP A 65 6.33 -6.93 -7.62
C TRP A 65 7.12 -7.88 -6.71
N ASN A 66 8.31 -8.33 -7.13
CA ASN A 66 9.10 -9.29 -6.38
C ASN A 66 10.60 -9.03 -6.62
N GLY A 67 11.09 -7.96 -6.02
CA GLY A 67 12.48 -7.51 -6.19
C GLY A 67 12.81 -6.97 -7.58
N VAL A 68 14.04 -6.46 -7.70
CA VAL A 68 14.53 -5.75 -8.89
C VAL A 68 14.54 -6.61 -10.16
N LYS A 69 14.61 -7.94 -10.00
CA LYS A 69 14.61 -8.92 -11.09
C LYS A 69 13.22 -9.24 -11.63
N GLN A 70 12.16 -8.98 -10.85
CA GLN A 70 10.79 -9.34 -11.23
C GLN A 70 9.80 -8.21 -10.92
N LYS A 71 9.95 -7.11 -11.66
CA LYS A 71 9.08 -5.93 -11.49
C LYS A 71 7.62 -6.18 -11.87
N ARG A 72 7.39 -6.92 -12.96
CA ARG A 72 6.05 -7.26 -13.45
C ARG A 72 5.44 -8.42 -12.62
N PRO A 73 4.19 -8.29 -12.15
CA PRO A 73 3.52 -9.36 -11.42
C PRO A 73 3.41 -10.68 -12.18
N ASP A 74 3.69 -11.80 -11.50
CA ASP A 74 3.38 -13.14 -12.00
C ASP A 74 1.90 -13.46 -11.79
N LEU A 75 1.16 -13.59 -12.89
CA LEU A 75 -0.27 -13.88 -12.89
C LEU A 75 -0.63 -15.30 -12.44
N ARG A 76 0.37 -16.15 -12.19
CA ARG A 76 0.18 -17.48 -11.62
C ARG A 76 0.09 -17.47 -10.09
N TYR A 77 0.43 -16.34 -9.45
CA TYR A 77 0.43 -16.22 -7.99
C TYR A 77 -1.00 -16.11 -7.44
N SER A 78 -1.28 -16.89 -6.40
CA SER A 78 -2.59 -16.98 -5.75
C SER A 78 -2.74 -15.87 -4.71
N ALA A 79 -3.14 -14.67 -5.13
CA ALA A 79 -3.55 -13.57 -4.25
C ALA A 79 -4.12 -12.38 -5.03
N HIS A 80 -3.81 -12.28 -6.34
CA HIS A 80 -4.19 -11.12 -7.15
C HIS A 80 -5.70 -10.95 -7.30
N LEU A 81 -6.42 -12.05 -7.48
CA LEU A 81 -7.88 -12.10 -7.62
C LEU A 81 -8.39 -13.46 -7.10
N PRO A 82 -9.67 -13.58 -6.72
CA PRO A 82 -10.26 -14.87 -6.35
C PRO A 82 -10.11 -15.89 -7.47
N LYS A 83 -9.78 -17.13 -7.11
CA LYS A 83 -9.57 -18.24 -8.05
C LYS A 83 -10.72 -18.38 -9.05
N GLY A 84 -10.39 -18.56 -10.33
CA GLY A 84 -11.36 -18.68 -11.43
C GLY A 84 -11.90 -17.35 -11.95
N THR A 85 -11.54 -16.21 -11.34
CA THR A 85 -11.98 -14.89 -11.80
C THR A 85 -11.22 -14.48 -13.06
N ASN A 86 -11.94 -13.94 -14.04
CA ASN A 86 -11.35 -13.28 -15.21
C ASN A 86 -10.77 -11.92 -14.81
N GLY A 87 -9.46 -11.75 -15.02
CA GLY A 87 -8.74 -10.53 -14.71
C GLY A 87 -8.01 -9.97 -15.94
N VAL A 88 -7.58 -8.72 -15.80
CA VAL A 88 -6.62 -8.09 -16.71
C VAL A 88 -5.44 -7.57 -15.92
N LEU A 89 -4.24 -7.73 -16.49
CA LEU A 89 -3.06 -7.01 -16.09
C LEU A 89 -2.87 -5.85 -17.07
N LEU A 90 -3.00 -4.63 -16.57
CA LEU A 90 -2.71 -3.41 -17.31
C LEU A 90 -1.28 -3.00 -17.04
N GLU A 91 -0.52 -2.75 -18.11
CA GLU A 91 0.76 -2.07 -18.03
C GLU A 91 0.52 -0.59 -18.34
N LEU A 92 0.99 0.28 -17.46
CA LEU A 92 0.74 1.71 -17.50
C LEU A 92 2.05 2.48 -17.67
N GLU A 93 2.01 3.59 -18.41
CA GLU A 93 3.02 4.65 -18.38
C GLU A 93 2.38 5.88 -17.73
N VAL A 94 2.89 6.29 -16.57
CA VAL A 94 2.32 7.38 -15.77
C VAL A 94 3.38 8.40 -15.41
N ASN A 95 2.96 9.62 -15.05
CA ASN A 95 3.89 10.63 -14.55
C ASN A 95 4.30 10.29 -13.12
N ASP A 96 5.60 10.24 -12.85
CA ASP A 96 6.17 9.90 -11.54
C ASP A 96 5.65 10.84 -10.44
N LYS A 97 5.31 12.10 -10.78
CA LYS A 97 4.74 13.09 -9.84
C LYS A 97 3.29 12.79 -9.44
N SER A 98 2.60 11.91 -10.16
CA SER A 98 1.22 11.49 -9.87
C SER A 98 1.14 10.16 -9.12
N VAL A 99 2.28 9.66 -8.62
CA VAL A 99 2.39 8.34 -8.00
C VAL A 99 3.06 8.48 -6.64
N LEU A 100 2.45 7.88 -5.63
CA LEU A 100 3.10 7.67 -4.33
C LEU A 100 3.55 6.21 -4.26
N LEU A 101 4.85 6.00 -4.24
CA LEU A 101 5.45 4.68 -4.05
C LEU A 101 5.59 4.38 -2.56
N SER A 102 5.42 3.11 -2.17
CA SER A 102 5.75 2.64 -0.84
C SER A 102 6.28 1.21 -0.88
N ASP A 103 7.00 0.83 0.17
CA ASP A 103 7.35 -0.55 0.44
C ASP A 103 6.04 -1.33 0.69
N PHE A 104 5.86 -2.44 -0.03
CA PHE A 104 4.68 -3.29 0.07
C PHE A 104 4.72 -4.16 1.33
N ASP A 105 5.91 -4.66 1.68
CA ASP A 105 6.07 -5.59 2.79
C ASP A 105 5.87 -4.84 4.12
N ASP A 106 6.47 -3.65 4.27
CA ASP A 106 6.26 -2.80 5.45
C ASP A 106 4.84 -2.27 5.58
N PHE A 107 4.13 -2.07 4.46
CA PHE A 107 2.73 -1.65 4.51
C PHE A 107 1.85 -2.67 5.25
N ASN A 108 2.24 -3.95 5.30
CA ASN A 108 1.58 -4.93 6.17
C ASN A 108 1.69 -4.55 7.65
N GLY A 109 2.80 -3.94 8.08
CA GLY A 109 2.93 -3.40 9.43
C GLY A 109 1.90 -2.29 9.68
N VAL A 110 1.72 -1.37 8.73
CA VAL A 110 0.67 -0.33 8.80
C VAL A 110 -0.72 -0.97 8.92
N LEU A 111 -1.03 -1.96 8.09
CA LEU A 111 -2.30 -2.69 8.11
C LEU A 111 -2.59 -3.32 9.49
N ASN A 112 -1.57 -3.78 10.20
CA ASN A 112 -1.69 -4.46 11.48
C ASN A 112 -1.41 -3.58 12.71
N TYR A 113 -1.34 -2.26 12.55
CA TYR A 113 -0.93 -1.34 13.61
C TYR A 113 0.45 -1.62 14.22
N GLY A 114 1.36 -2.22 13.44
CA GLY A 114 2.72 -2.55 13.86
C GLY A 114 3.68 -1.36 13.84
N TYR A 115 4.62 -1.34 14.78
CA TYR A 115 5.71 -0.38 14.82
C TYR A 115 6.78 -0.73 13.80
N LEU A 116 7.10 0.19 12.90
CA LEU A 116 8.09 -0.03 11.84
C LEU A 116 9.49 0.40 12.27
N THR A 117 10.44 -0.49 12.04
CA THR A 117 11.85 -0.29 12.38
C THR A 117 12.74 -1.18 11.52
N ASP A 118 14.02 -0.82 11.42
CA ASP A 118 15.01 -1.54 10.65
C ASP A 118 15.76 -2.60 11.47
N THR A 119 15.53 -2.69 12.79
CA THR A 119 16.17 -3.66 13.69
C THR A 119 15.20 -4.28 14.69
N GLU A 120 15.44 -5.55 15.02
CA GLU A 120 14.70 -6.27 16.07
C GLU A 120 14.84 -5.58 17.44
N GLU A 121 16.02 -5.03 17.77
CA GLU A 121 16.28 -4.35 19.05
C GLU A 121 15.36 -3.13 19.25
N GLU A 122 15.18 -2.30 18.23
CA GLU A 122 14.28 -1.14 18.32
C GLU A 122 12.80 -1.57 18.39
N TYR A 123 12.45 -2.68 17.75
CA TYR A 123 11.11 -3.27 17.81
C TYR A 123 10.80 -3.71 19.24
N ASP A 124 11.68 -4.55 19.79
CA ASP A 124 11.57 -5.06 21.15
C ASP A 124 11.56 -3.92 22.15
N LYS A 125 12.39 -2.90 21.98
CA LYS A 125 12.40 -1.72 22.85
C LYS A 125 11.03 -1.03 22.87
N PHE A 126 10.38 -0.83 21.73
CA PHE A 126 9.07 -0.20 21.66
C PHE A 126 8.00 -1.01 22.40
N TYR A 127 7.93 -2.33 22.16
CA TYR A 127 6.92 -3.18 22.78
C TYR A 127 7.19 -3.46 24.26
N ASN A 128 8.46 -3.60 24.67
CA ASN A 128 8.84 -3.68 26.08
C ASN A 128 8.49 -2.38 26.84
N GLU A 129 8.63 -1.21 26.21
CA GLU A 129 8.19 0.06 26.78
C GLU A 129 6.66 0.08 26.97
N LEU A 130 5.87 -0.36 25.99
CA LEU A 130 4.42 -0.46 26.11
C LEU A 130 4.00 -1.36 27.29
N GLU A 131 4.59 -2.56 27.37
CA GLU A 131 4.28 -3.54 28.41
C GLU A 131 4.59 -2.99 29.81
N ARG A 132 5.70 -2.28 29.98
CA ARG A 132 6.08 -1.64 31.26
C ARG A 132 5.02 -0.66 31.77
N TYR A 133 4.27 -0.02 30.88
CA TYR A 133 3.17 0.88 31.26
C TYR A 133 1.80 0.19 31.25
N GLY A 134 1.76 -1.14 31.10
CA GLY A 134 0.52 -1.92 31.08
C GLY A 134 -0.35 -1.68 29.85
N VAL A 135 0.27 -1.26 28.74
CA VAL A 135 -0.41 -1.03 27.46
C VAL A 135 -0.14 -2.23 26.56
N CYS A 136 -1.18 -2.83 25.98
CA CYS A 136 -1.04 -3.89 24.98
C CYS A 136 -1.19 -3.34 23.56
N HIS A 137 -0.83 -4.14 22.55
CA HIS A 137 -0.95 -3.77 21.13
C HIS A 137 -2.40 -3.37 20.76
N GLU A 138 -3.39 -4.07 21.32
CA GLU A 138 -4.81 -3.81 21.04
C GLU A 138 -5.26 -2.41 21.50
N ASP A 139 -4.62 -1.86 22.53
CA ASP A 139 -4.90 -0.51 22.99
C ASP A 139 -4.49 0.55 21.96
N LEU A 140 -3.51 0.25 21.08
CA LEU A 140 -3.06 1.19 20.07
C LEU A 140 -4.11 1.46 19.00
N TYR A 141 -4.93 0.46 18.66
CA TYR A 141 -6.01 0.60 17.67
C TYR A 141 -7.42 0.68 18.26
N ASN A 142 -7.57 0.51 19.58
CA ASN A 142 -8.84 0.76 20.26
C ASN A 142 -9.08 2.27 20.45
N LEU A 143 -9.80 2.88 19.50
CA LEU A 143 -10.06 4.32 19.49
C LEU A 143 -10.93 4.82 20.66
N ASP A 144 -11.67 3.94 21.34
CA ASP A 144 -12.46 4.31 22.53
C ASP A 144 -11.57 4.57 23.76
N LYS A 145 -10.35 4.01 23.78
CA LYS A 145 -9.35 4.28 24.82
C LYS A 145 -8.54 5.51 24.44
N SER A 146 -8.51 6.51 25.32
CA SER A 146 -7.66 7.69 25.14
C SER A 146 -7.01 8.11 26.46
N SER A 147 -5.69 8.28 26.42
CA SER A 147 -4.89 8.85 27.50
C SER A 147 -3.67 9.55 26.88
N ASN A 148 -3.03 10.46 27.61
CA ASN A 148 -1.80 11.11 27.13
C ASN A 148 -0.72 10.08 26.77
N LEU A 149 -0.62 9.00 27.55
CA LEU A 149 0.31 7.90 27.31
C LEU A 149 -0.03 7.15 26.01
N LEU A 150 -1.29 6.73 25.83
CA LEU A 150 -1.71 6.02 24.61
C LEU A 150 -1.53 6.89 23.37
N ASN A 151 -1.89 8.17 23.45
CA ASN A 151 -1.73 9.09 22.34
C ASN A 151 -0.24 9.33 22.01
N HIS A 152 0.65 9.33 23.00
CA HIS A 152 2.09 9.37 22.78
C HIS A 152 2.60 8.16 21.99
N TYR A 153 2.19 6.94 22.38
CA TYR A 153 2.61 5.73 21.66
C TYR A 153 1.97 5.59 20.29
N ARG A 154 0.71 6.01 20.11
CA ARG A 154 0.08 6.11 18.78
C ARG A 154 0.82 7.08 17.88
N ALA A 155 1.26 8.23 18.40
CA ALA A 155 2.07 9.17 17.62
C ALA A 155 3.38 8.52 17.17
N LYS A 156 4.14 7.90 18.10
CA LYS A 156 5.37 7.16 17.75
C LYS A 156 5.11 6.06 16.70
N LEU A 157 4.00 5.34 16.83
CA LEU A 157 3.58 4.32 15.89
C LEU A 157 3.34 4.92 14.49
N TYR A 158 2.53 5.97 14.39
CA TYR A 158 2.22 6.60 13.11
C TYR A 158 3.42 7.31 12.48
N ASP A 159 4.31 7.87 13.30
CA ASP A 159 5.58 8.44 12.83
C ASP A 159 6.48 7.35 12.23
N SER A 160 6.50 6.15 12.84
CA SER A 160 7.24 5.02 12.28
C SER A 160 6.74 4.59 10.91
N TRP A 161 5.44 4.76 10.62
CA TRP A 161 4.84 4.37 9.34
C TRP A 161 5.35 5.18 8.15
N GLU A 162 5.88 6.38 8.37
CA GLU A 162 6.48 7.17 7.28
C GLU A 162 7.67 6.45 6.62
N ARG A 163 8.29 5.48 7.30
CA ARG A 163 9.38 4.66 6.79
C ARG A 163 9.03 3.87 5.53
N ILE A 164 7.76 3.54 5.30
CA ILE A 164 7.34 2.82 4.07
C ILE A 164 7.63 3.64 2.81
N PHE A 165 7.77 4.96 2.92
CA PHE A 165 8.04 5.85 1.80
C PHE A 165 9.54 6.07 1.57
N ASP A 166 10.39 5.69 2.52
CA ASP A 166 11.85 5.78 2.38
C ASP A 166 12.39 4.51 1.72
N LEU A 167 12.19 4.42 0.41
CA LEU A 167 12.61 3.28 -0.41
C LEU A 167 14.13 3.20 -0.60
N GLU A 168 14.82 4.31 -0.29
CA GLU A 168 16.28 4.37 -0.41
C GLU A 168 16.99 4.09 0.91
N ARG A 169 16.25 3.91 2.01
CA ARG A 169 16.79 3.68 3.35
C ARG A 169 17.84 2.56 3.37
N ASP A 170 18.85 2.77 4.20
CA ASP A 170 19.90 1.78 4.42
C ASP A 170 19.32 0.62 5.23
N ILE A 171 19.48 -0.60 4.70
CA ILE A 171 19.13 -1.81 5.42
C ILE A 171 20.26 -2.12 6.41
N VAL A 172 19.99 -1.85 7.69
CA VAL A 172 20.94 -2.07 8.78
C VAL A 172 20.99 -3.54 9.18
N ASP A 173 19.83 -4.21 9.16
CA ASP A 173 19.69 -5.64 9.45
C ASP A 173 18.88 -6.34 8.35
N GLU A 174 19.57 -7.06 7.46
CA GLU A 174 18.93 -7.83 6.38
C GLU A 174 18.10 -9.01 6.90
N SER A 175 18.38 -9.53 8.10
CA SER A 175 17.62 -10.63 8.68
C SER A 175 16.24 -10.18 9.16
N TRP A 176 16.15 -8.91 9.55
CA TRP A 176 14.91 -8.25 9.95
C TRP A 176 14.17 -7.65 8.76
N SER A 177 14.83 -6.77 8.01
CA SER A 177 14.19 -5.94 6.97
C SER A 177 14.21 -6.58 5.58
N GLY A 178 14.87 -7.73 5.43
CA GLY A 178 15.14 -8.32 4.13
C GLY A 178 16.16 -7.52 3.32
N ARG A 179 16.45 -7.97 2.10
CA ARG A 179 17.40 -7.30 1.20
C ARG A 179 16.70 -6.27 0.32
N LYS A 180 17.33 -5.11 0.14
CA LYS A 180 16.86 -4.04 -0.76
C LYS A 180 16.55 -4.52 -2.17
N GLU A 181 17.39 -5.39 -2.73
CA GLU A 181 17.20 -5.98 -4.06
C GLU A 181 15.96 -6.88 -4.20
N ASN A 182 15.42 -7.38 -3.09
CA ASN A 182 14.25 -8.24 -3.03
C ASN A 182 12.97 -7.47 -2.70
N GLN A 183 13.05 -6.19 -2.35
CA GLN A 183 11.89 -5.40 -1.94
C GLN A 183 10.78 -5.39 -2.99
N SER A 184 9.55 -5.44 -2.50
CA SER A 184 8.35 -5.23 -3.31
C SER A 184 7.91 -3.78 -3.16
N ILE A 185 7.80 -3.05 -4.27
CA ILE A 185 7.41 -1.63 -4.28
C ILE A 185 6.04 -1.52 -4.94
N GLN A 186 5.06 -1.12 -4.12
CA GLN A 186 3.73 -0.77 -4.58
C GLN A 186 3.64 0.72 -4.91
N ALA A 187 2.59 1.08 -5.62
CA ALA A 187 2.29 2.40 -6.10
C ALA A 187 0.81 2.70 -5.88
N THR A 188 0.51 3.94 -5.49
CA THR A 188 -0.85 4.45 -5.40
C THR A 188 -1.07 5.60 -6.37
N LEU A 189 -2.23 5.61 -7.01
CA LEU A 189 -2.68 6.66 -7.94
C LEU A 189 -4.12 7.06 -7.60
N TRP A 190 -4.50 8.30 -7.89
CA TRP A 190 -5.90 8.74 -7.74
C TRP A 190 -6.83 8.17 -8.82
N GLU A 191 -6.35 8.11 -10.06
CA GLU A 191 -7.10 7.65 -11.22
C GLU A 191 -6.16 7.03 -12.25
N VAL A 192 -6.70 6.13 -13.08
CA VAL A 192 -6.01 5.59 -14.25
C VAL A 192 -6.77 6.02 -15.49
N LYS A 193 -6.07 6.63 -16.44
CA LYS A 193 -6.61 7.11 -17.72
C LYS A 193 -6.22 6.20 -18.87
N TRP A 194 -7.06 6.13 -19.90
CA TRP A 194 -6.87 5.21 -21.01
C TRP A 194 -5.57 5.48 -21.78
N GLU A 195 -5.20 6.75 -21.94
CA GLU A 195 -3.95 7.15 -22.58
C GLU A 195 -2.69 6.68 -21.84
N GLN A 196 -2.80 6.32 -20.56
CA GLN A 196 -1.69 5.76 -19.79
C GLN A 196 -1.48 4.27 -20.07
N VAL A 197 -2.44 3.57 -20.71
CA VAL A 197 -2.38 2.12 -20.92
C VAL A 197 -1.45 1.79 -22.09
N ILE A 198 -0.35 1.09 -21.79
CA ILE A 198 0.60 0.59 -22.80
C ILE A 198 0.14 -0.76 -23.34
N SER A 199 -0.27 -1.67 -22.45
CA SER A 199 -0.73 -3.01 -22.85
C SER A 199 -1.69 -3.62 -21.86
N CYS A 200 -2.46 -4.61 -22.33
CA CYS A 200 -3.41 -5.36 -21.52
C CYS A 200 -3.21 -6.86 -21.75
N LYS A 201 -3.06 -7.64 -20.67
CA LYS A 201 -3.03 -9.10 -20.71
C LYS A 201 -4.19 -9.67 -19.92
N LYS A 202 -5.10 -10.38 -20.60
CA LYS A 202 -6.20 -11.12 -19.97
C LYS A 202 -5.66 -12.41 -19.33
N PHE A 203 -6.22 -12.81 -18.19
CA PHE A 203 -5.90 -14.06 -17.53
C PHE A 203 -7.06 -14.57 -16.68
N VAL A 204 -6.97 -15.83 -16.25
CA VAL A 204 -7.86 -16.44 -15.25
C VAL A 204 -7.03 -16.67 -14.00
N ALA A 205 -7.48 -16.16 -12.84
CA ALA A 205 -6.79 -16.34 -11.57
C ALA A 205 -6.73 -17.82 -11.16
N ARG A 206 -5.58 -18.25 -10.63
CA ARG A 206 -5.29 -19.65 -10.26
C ARG A 206 -5.66 -19.98 -8.82
#